data_AF-R3TW50-F1
#
_entry.id   AF-R3TW50-F1
#
_cell.length_a   1.000
_cell.length_b   1.000
_cell.length_c   1.000
_cell.angle_alpha   90.00
_cell.angle_beta   90.00
_cell.angle_gamma   90.00
#
_symmetry.space_group_name_H-M   'P 1'
#
loop_
_entity.id
_entity.type
_entity.pdbx_description
1 polymer ?
#
loop_
_entity_poly.entity_id
_entity_poly.type
_entity_poly.pdbx_seq_one_letter_code
_entity_poly.pdbx_strand_id
1 'polypeptide(L)'
;MKKKKTLSMLFAVVAMFLLAACGQDKKEEVAKINSEPYAEEQFLLGTYVRIRVYDDGKKEALAPAFKRVKELGDKITINQKGSEIDEINAQAGIKPVKVSKDIYDLLKQAYTYSEESNAGFNMTIGAITQLWRIGFDDARKPEQSEIDEGLKHIDYHKVKFDDKNQTVFLEEKGMIIDLGAIAKGYITDEVVKVLKEQGVTTAIIDLGGNVYVLGHSPRGKEEPWTVGIQDPNSPRGSVLGSIKETNKTLVTSGIYERYLEVDGKKYHHIFDSKTGYPYDNDVASVTVITDKSIDGDGLTTVIFDKGVKAGLDYIEKHTDKGTNAIFVTKEDKVYVTDGIKGEFKLDDDSDYTMGDRSELK
;
A
#
# COMPACT_ATOMS: atom_id res chain seq x y z
N MET A 1 -4.68 -78.17 -11.20
CA MET A 1 -4.09 -77.20 -10.24
C MET A 1 -3.00 -76.27 -10.82
N LYS A 2 -2.59 -76.34 -12.10
CA LYS A 2 -1.53 -75.47 -12.66
C LYS A 2 -1.99 -74.10 -13.22
N LYS A 3 -3.25 -73.95 -13.68
CA LYS A 3 -3.75 -72.69 -14.29
C LYS A 3 -4.07 -71.55 -13.31
N LYS A 4 -4.30 -71.82 -12.02
CA LYS A 4 -4.55 -70.76 -11.01
C LYS A 4 -3.28 -70.05 -10.53
N LYS A 5 -2.10 -70.69 -10.62
CA LYS A 5 -0.83 -70.10 -10.18
C LYS A 5 -0.29 -69.06 -11.17
N THR A 6 -0.49 -69.24 -12.47
CA THR A 6 -0.04 -68.30 -13.51
C THR A 6 -0.87 -67.01 -13.54
N LEU A 7 -2.18 -67.08 -13.28
CA LEU A 7 -3.04 -65.89 -13.24
C LEU A 7 -2.76 -65.02 -12.00
N SER A 8 -2.48 -65.63 -10.85
CA SER A 8 -2.13 -64.93 -9.61
C SER A 8 -0.76 -64.24 -9.71
N MET A 9 0.20 -64.87 -10.41
CA MET A 9 1.53 -64.30 -10.64
C MET A 9 1.50 -63.12 -11.63
N LEU A 10 0.59 -63.16 -12.63
CA LEU A 10 0.39 -62.04 -13.55
C LEU A 10 -0.27 -60.82 -12.86
N PHE A 11 -1.20 -61.06 -11.94
CA PHE A 11 -1.86 -59.99 -11.16
C PHE A 11 -0.90 -59.31 -10.17
N ALA A 12 0.02 -60.08 -9.57
CA ALA A 12 1.03 -59.54 -8.65
C ALA A 12 2.07 -58.65 -9.35
N VAL A 13 2.46 -58.99 -10.60
CA VAL A 13 3.40 -58.17 -11.38
C VAL A 13 2.74 -56.87 -11.85
N VAL A 14 1.49 -56.91 -12.31
CA VAL A 14 0.76 -55.69 -12.70
C VAL A 14 0.49 -54.77 -11.50
N ALA A 15 0.21 -55.33 -10.31
CA ALA A 15 0.06 -54.55 -9.08
C ALA A 15 1.39 -53.89 -8.63
N MET A 16 2.54 -54.54 -8.84
CA MET A 16 3.86 -53.93 -8.58
C MET A 16 4.19 -52.78 -9.53
N PHE A 17 3.79 -52.85 -10.80
CA PHE A 17 3.97 -51.74 -11.74
C PHE A 17 3.03 -50.56 -11.46
N LEU A 18 1.82 -50.81 -10.93
CA LEU A 18 0.90 -49.74 -10.51
C LEU A 18 1.34 -49.02 -9.23
N LEU A 19 2.06 -49.70 -8.33
CA LEU A 19 2.61 -49.08 -7.12
C LEU A 19 3.88 -48.26 -7.38
N ALA A 20 4.64 -48.56 -8.44
CA ALA A 20 5.79 -47.74 -8.86
C ALA A 20 5.38 -46.45 -9.59
N ALA A 21 4.15 -46.37 -10.12
CA ALA A 21 3.65 -45.21 -10.86
C ALA A 21 3.02 -44.12 -9.97
N CYS A 22 2.77 -44.40 -8.69
CA CYS A 22 2.21 -43.44 -7.73
C CYS A 22 3.27 -42.77 -6.84
N GLY A 23 4.56 -43.04 -7.07
CA GLY A 23 5.69 -42.46 -6.35
C GLY A 23 6.47 -41.45 -7.17
N GLN A 24 5.80 -40.59 -7.94
CA GLN A 24 6.42 -39.33 -8.34
C GLN A 24 6.19 -38.33 -7.22
N ASP A 25 7.11 -38.30 -6.26
CA ASP A 25 7.36 -37.09 -5.49
C ASP A 25 7.55 -35.99 -6.54
N LYS A 26 6.56 -35.10 -6.68
CA LYS A 26 6.78 -33.82 -7.33
C LYS A 26 7.83 -33.14 -6.47
N LYS A 27 9.11 -33.34 -6.80
CA LYS A 27 10.16 -32.44 -6.34
C LYS A 27 9.70 -31.07 -6.77
N GLU A 28 9.29 -30.24 -5.82
CA GLU A 28 9.14 -28.82 -6.08
C GLU A 28 10.46 -28.36 -6.69
N GLU A 29 10.40 -28.06 -7.98
CA GLU A 29 11.54 -27.55 -8.71
C GLU A 29 11.79 -26.17 -8.09
N VAL A 30 12.77 -26.11 -7.18
CA VAL A 30 13.11 -24.87 -6.48
C VAL A 30 13.45 -23.85 -7.56
N ALA A 31 12.66 -22.78 -7.62
CA ALA A 31 12.83 -21.73 -8.61
C ALA A 31 14.28 -21.23 -8.58
N LYS A 32 14.93 -21.22 -9.74
CA LYS A 32 16.30 -20.69 -9.86
C LYS A 32 16.22 -19.17 -9.73
N ILE A 33 16.94 -18.60 -8.75
CA ILE A 33 16.95 -17.16 -8.48
C ILE A 33 18.23 -16.54 -9.03
N ASN A 34 18.08 -15.47 -9.82
CA ASN A 34 19.17 -14.70 -10.39
C ASN A 34 19.70 -13.69 -9.37
N SER A 35 20.98 -13.31 -9.47
CA SER A 35 21.56 -12.23 -8.67
C SER A 35 21.10 -10.85 -9.17
N GLU A 36 21.04 -10.69 -10.49
CA GLU A 36 20.53 -9.49 -11.15
C GLU A 36 19.06 -9.70 -11.56
N PRO A 37 18.16 -8.76 -11.25
CA PRO A 37 16.76 -8.90 -11.58
C PRO A 37 16.48 -8.57 -13.05
N TYR A 38 15.41 -9.15 -13.57
CA TYR A 38 14.63 -8.49 -14.62
C TYR A 38 13.94 -7.28 -13.99
N ALA A 39 14.29 -6.07 -14.44
CA ALA A 39 13.78 -4.83 -13.88
C ALA A 39 13.19 -3.94 -14.97
N GLU A 40 12.08 -3.30 -14.66
CA GLU A 40 11.46 -2.27 -15.48
C GLU A 40 10.94 -1.14 -14.58
N GLU A 41 10.96 0.07 -15.12
CA GLU A 41 10.51 1.29 -14.46
C GLU A 41 9.64 2.10 -15.43
N GLN A 42 8.48 2.56 -14.96
CA GLN A 42 7.56 3.40 -15.73
C GLN A 42 7.02 4.54 -14.86
N PHE A 43 6.76 5.70 -15.46
CA PHE A 43 6.10 6.80 -14.78
C PHE A 43 4.57 6.62 -14.86
N LEU A 44 3.96 6.17 -13.75
CA LEU A 44 2.54 5.86 -13.61
C LEU A 44 2.04 6.38 -12.27
N LEU A 45 0.74 6.68 -12.14
CA LEU A 45 0.14 7.15 -10.87
C LEU A 45 0.78 8.46 -10.33
N GLY A 46 1.43 9.25 -11.19
CA GLY A 46 2.15 10.46 -10.80
C GLY A 46 3.44 10.18 -10.01
N THR A 47 4.06 9.02 -10.20
CA THR A 47 5.35 8.64 -9.60
C THR A 47 6.09 7.60 -10.46
N TYR A 48 7.31 7.25 -10.08
CA TYR A 48 8.02 6.12 -10.70
C TYR A 48 7.58 4.82 -10.05
N VAL A 49 7.07 3.90 -10.87
CA VAL A 49 6.73 2.54 -10.49
C VAL A 49 7.84 1.62 -10.99
N ARG A 50 8.47 0.89 -10.07
CA ARG A 50 9.58 -0.02 -10.36
C ARG A 50 9.24 -1.43 -9.90
N ILE A 51 9.39 -2.40 -10.79
CA ILE A 51 9.17 -3.81 -10.48
C ILE A 51 10.43 -4.59 -10.86
N ARG A 52 10.91 -5.40 -9.92
CA ARG A 52 12.11 -6.25 -10.08
C ARG A 52 11.73 -7.70 -9.81
N VAL A 53 12.00 -8.59 -10.76
CA VAL A 53 11.73 -10.04 -10.67
C VAL A 53 13.06 -10.79 -10.75
N TYR A 54 13.32 -11.66 -9.79
CA TYR A 54 14.59 -12.39 -9.69
C TYR A 54 14.50 -13.84 -10.15
N ASP A 55 13.30 -14.42 -10.24
CA ASP A 55 13.11 -15.76 -10.78
C ASP A 55 13.60 -15.86 -12.24
N ASP A 56 14.45 -16.86 -12.51
CA ASP A 56 15.00 -17.10 -13.84
C ASP A 56 13.92 -17.47 -14.85
N GLY A 57 13.98 -16.88 -16.04
CA GLY A 57 12.96 -17.07 -17.08
C GLY A 57 11.58 -16.48 -16.78
N LYS A 58 11.44 -15.55 -15.83
CA LYS A 58 10.16 -14.89 -15.46
C LYS A 58 10.06 -13.42 -15.88
N LYS A 59 10.88 -12.96 -16.82
CA LYS A 59 10.87 -11.56 -17.31
C LYS A 59 9.48 -11.13 -17.80
N GLU A 60 8.76 -12.04 -18.44
CA GLU A 60 7.45 -11.82 -19.06
C GLU A 60 6.37 -11.48 -18.04
N ALA A 61 6.60 -11.71 -16.74
CA ALA A 61 5.68 -11.32 -15.66
C ALA A 61 5.60 -9.80 -15.45
N LEU A 62 6.59 -9.03 -15.90
CA LEU A 62 6.60 -7.56 -15.78
C LEU A 62 5.47 -6.91 -16.59
N ALA A 63 5.24 -7.36 -17.83
CA ALA A 63 4.21 -6.79 -18.70
C ALA A 63 2.78 -6.86 -18.12
N PRO A 64 2.26 -8.01 -17.66
CA PRO A 64 0.94 -8.06 -17.02
C PRO A 64 0.89 -7.30 -15.70
N ALA A 65 1.99 -7.24 -14.94
CA ALA A 65 2.08 -6.44 -13.71
C ALA A 65 1.90 -4.95 -13.99
N PHE A 66 2.67 -4.38 -14.92
CA PHE A 66 2.51 -2.97 -15.33
C PHE A 66 1.16 -2.68 -15.98
N LYS A 67 0.62 -3.63 -16.75
CA LYS A 67 -0.75 -3.52 -17.28
C LYS A 67 -1.77 -3.38 -16.15
N ARG A 68 -1.63 -4.15 -15.06
CA ARG A 68 -2.52 -4.08 -13.89
C ARG A 68 -2.40 -2.75 -13.17
N VAL A 69 -1.18 -2.23 -12.99
CA VAL A 69 -0.94 -0.88 -12.44
C VAL A 69 -1.69 0.17 -13.25
N LYS A 70 -1.51 0.16 -14.58
CA LYS A 70 -2.14 1.13 -15.48
C LYS A 70 -3.65 1.02 -15.46
N GLU A 71 -4.19 -0.19 -15.54
CA GLU A 71 -5.64 -0.44 -15.55
C GLU A 71 -6.32 0.13 -14.30
N LEU A 72 -5.80 -0.17 -13.11
CA LEU A 72 -6.35 0.33 -11.86
C LEU A 72 -6.12 1.84 -11.72
N GLY A 73 -4.93 2.33 -12.09
CA GLY A 73 -4.62 3.75 -12.12
C GLY A 73 -5.61 4.57 -12.93
N ASP A 74 -5.93 4.10 -14.14
CA ASP A 74 -6.89 4.75 -15.04
C ASP A 74 -8.32 4.77 -14.48
N LYS A 75 -8.71 3.74 -13.70
CA LYS A 75 -10.02 3.65 -13.05
C LYS A 75 -10.16 4.48 -11.77
N ILE A 76 -9.05 4.73 -11.06
CA ILE A 76 -9.06 5.35 -9.72
C ILE A 76 -8.85 6.87 -9.76
N THR A 77 -8.02 7.35 -10.67
CA THR A 77 -7.57 8.75 -10.69
C THR A 77 -8.70 9.76 -10.80
N ILE A 78 -8.61 10.86 -10.04
CA ILE A 78 -9.56 11.98 -10.09
C ILE A 78 -9.01 13.19 -10.85
N ASN A 79 -7.79 13.08 -11.38
CA ASN A 79 -7.08 14.18 -12.05
C ASN A 79 -7.18 14.10 -13.59
N GLN A 80 -7.87 13.09 -14.12
CA GLN A 80 -8.21 12.95 -15.53
C GLN A 80 -9.65 12.46 -15.67
N LYS A 81 -10.32 12.90 -16.73
CA LYS A 81 -11.71 12.50 -16.98
C LYS A 81 -11.84 11.03 -17.37
N GLY A 82 -12.96 10.43 -16.98
CA GLY A 82 -13.38 9.12 -17.49
C GLY A 82 -12.92 7.93 -16.65
N SER A 83 -12.38 8.17 -15.46
CA SER A 83 -12.21 7.12 -14.45
C SER A 83 -13.55 6.79 -13.78
N GLU A 84 -13.63 5.65 -13.10
CA GLU A 84 -14.85 5.27 -12.36
C GLU A 84 -15.08 6.19 -11.15
N ILE A 85 -14.00 6.65 -10.50
CA ILE A 85 -14.10 7.60 -9.39
C ILE A 85 -14.51 9.00 -9.87
N ASP A 86 -14.00 9.46 -11.01
CA ASP A 86 -14.43 10.72 -11.66
C ASP A 86 -15.93 10.67 -12.01
N GLU A 87 -16.42 9.52 -12.50
CA GLU A 87 -17.86 9.35 -12.74
C GLU A 87 -18.68 9.42 -11.46
N ILE A 88 -18.27 8.74 -10.37
CA ILE A 88 -18.96 8.84 -9.07
C ILE A 88 -19.01 10.29 -8.59
N ASN A 89 -17.88 10.99 -8.64
CA ASN A 89 -17.77 12.39 -8.21
C ASN A 89 -18.66 13.32 -9.05
N ALA A 90 -18.72 13.10 -10.37
CA ALA A 90 -19.57 13.87 -11.28
C ALA A 90 -21.08 13.62 -11.06
N GLN A 91 -21.46 12.47 -10.49
CA GLN A 91 -22.85 12.10 -10.19
C GLN A 91 -23.28 12.37 -8.74
N ALA A 92 -22.44 13.05 -7.96
CA ALA A 92 -22.74 13.40 -6.58
C ALA A 92 -24.05 14.20 -6.44
N GLY A 93 -24.96 13.72 -5.59
CA GLY A 93 -26.32 14.26 -5.41
C GLY A 93 -27.27 14.04 -6.59
N ILE A 94 -26.89 13.24 -7.60
CA ILE A 94 -27.69 13.02 -8.82
C ILE A 94 -28.22 11.59 -8.89
N LYS A 95 -27.33 10.59 -8.96
CA LYS A 95 -27.72 9.17 -9.06
C LYS A 95 -26.58 8.21 -8.66
N PRO A 96 -26.89 6.96 -8.29
CA PRO A 96 -25.88 5.93 -8.09
C PRO A 96 -25.12 5.59 -9.39
N VAL A 97 -23.83 5.26 -9.24
CA VAL A 97 -22.93 4.85 -10.33
C VAL A 97 -22.53 3.40 -10.12
N LYS A 98 -22.67 2.57 -11.16
CA LYS A 98 -22.19 1.20 -11.15
C LYS A 98 -20.69 1.19 -11.41
N VAL A 99 -19.94 0.47 -10.58
CA VAL A 99 -18.49 0.35 -10.68
C VAL A 99 -18.05 -1.09 -10.87
N SER A 100 -16.81 -1.27 -11.29
CA SER A 100 -16.15 -2.58 -11.34
C SER A 100 -15.94 -3.13 -9.93
N LYS A 101 -15.76 -4.46 -9.82
CA LYS A 101 -15.54 -5.12 -8.54
C LYS A 101 -14.31 -4.56 -7.80
N ASP A 102 -13.23 -4.33 -8.54
CA ASP A 102 -11.98 -3.78 -7.96
C ASP A 102 -12.22 -2.44 -7.26
N ILE A 103 -12.93 -1.53 -7.95
CA ILE A 103 -13.25 -0.20 -7.42
C ILE A 103 -14.26 -0.30 -6.27
N TYR A 104 -15.25 -1.18 -6.37
CA TYR A 104 -16.21 -1.41 -5.30
C TYR A 104 -15.53 -1.87 -4.01
N ASP A 105 -14.65 -2.87 -4.10
CA ASP A 105 -13.93 -3.42 -2.95
C ASP A 105 -12.98 -2.37 -2.33
N LEU A 106 -12.27 -1.61 -3.16
CA LEU A 106 -11.40 -0.52 -2.71
C LEU A 106 -12.20 0.56 -1.96
N LEU A 107 -13.36 0.96 -2.49
CA LEU A 107 -14.23 1.95 -1.85
C LEU A 107 -14.77 1.45 -0.52
N LYS A 108 -15.12 0.16 -0.41
CA LYS A 108 -15.53 -0.45 0.86
C LYS A 108 -14.41 -0.42 1.89
N GLN A 109 -13.17 -0.73 1.49
CA GLN A 109 -12.03 -0.65 2.41
C GLN A 109 -11.74 0.79 2.84
N ALA A 110 -11.81 1.75 1.91
CA ALA A 110 -11.65 3.17 2.22
C ALA A 110 -12.73 3.67 3.19
N TYR A 111 -13.97 3.21 3.03
CA TYR A 111 -15.05 3.50 3.97
C TYR A 111 -14.77 2.93 5.36
N THR A 112 -14.32 1.67 5.46
CA THR A 112 -13.92 1.04 6.74
C THR A 112 -12.84 1.86 7.45
N TYR A 113 -11.77 2.27 6.75
CA TYR A 113 -10.75 3.13 7.35
C TYR A 113 -11.30 4.50 7.77
N SER A 114 -12.27 5.04 7.03
CA SER A 114 -12.93 6.29 7.41
C SER A 114 -13.71 6.15 8.72
N GLU A 115 -14.44 5.05 8.89
CA GLU A 115 -15.17 4.73 10.13
C GLU A 115 -14.23 4.45 11.32
N GLU A 116 -13.30 3.51 11.16
CA GLU A 116 -12.46 3.02 12.26
C GLU A 116 -11.49 4.09 12.79
N SER A 117 -11.13 5.06 11.94
CA SER A 117 -10.28 6.17 12.33
C SER A 117 -11.04 7.41 12.80
N ASN A 118 -12.38 7.41 12.72
CA ASN A 118 -13.23 8.59 12.94
C ASN A 118 -12.78 9.79 12.08
N ALA A 119 -12.72 9.57 10.76
CA ALA A 119 -12.27 10.53 9.75
C ALA A 119 -10.78 10.95 9.80
N GLY A 120 -9.92 10.25 10.55
CA GLY A 120 -8.46 10.45 10.49
C GLY A 120 -7.87 10.03 9.13
N PHE A 121 -8.42 8.98 8.55
CA PHE A 121 -8.49 8.77 7.10
C PHE A 121 -9.90 9.18 6.66
N ASN A 122 -10.07 9.86 5.53
CA ASN A 122 -11.39 10.21 5.02
C ASN A 122 -11.45 10.06 3.51
N MET A 123 -12.21 9.06 3.04
CA MET A 123 -12.35 8.79 1.60
C MET A 123 -13.02 9.93 0.82
N THR A 124 -13.71 10.85 1.50
CA THR A 124 -14.40 12.01 0.89
C THR A 124 -13.64 13.32 1.06
N ILE A 125 -12.36 13.27 1.48
CA ILE A 125 -11.49 14.45 1.62
C ILE A 125 -11.25 15.19 0.29
N GLY A 126 -11.69 14.63 -0.84
CA GLY A 126 -11.54 15.20 -2.18
C GLY A 126 -12.04 16.63 -2.31
N ALA A 127 -13.09 17.02 -1.57
CA ALA A 127 -13.61 18.38 -1.58
C ALA A 127 -12.60 19.40 -1.03
N ILE A 128 -11.63 18.94 -0.22
CA ILE A 128 -10.50 19.75 0.28
C ILE A 128 -9.29 19.58 -0.63
N THR A 129 -8.90 18.35 -0.96
CA THR A 129 -7.67 18.11 -1.75
C THR A 129 -7.73 18.76 -3.13
N GLN A 130 -8.91 18.84 -3.75
CA GLN A 130 -9.12 19.50 -5.04
C GLN A 130 -9.15 21.04 -4.96
N LEU A 131 -9.28 21.64 -3.77
CA LEU A 131 -9.08 23.09 -3.60
C LEU A 131 -7.60 23.43 -3.57
N TRP A 132 -6.82 22.64 -2.83
CA TRP A 132 -5.40 22.87 -2.60
C TRP A 132 -4.51 22.42 -3.77
N ARG A 133 -4.83 21.25 -4.34
CA ARG A 133 -4.11 20.60 -5.45
C ARG A 133 -2.59 20.51 -5.24
N ILE A 134 -2.15 20.32 -3.99
CA ILE A 134 -0.72 20.20 -3.65
C ILE A 134 -0.09 19.04 -4.42
N GLY A 135 1.00 19.33 -5.13
CA GLY A 135 1.69 18.38 -6.03
C GLY A 135 1.31 18.52 -7.51
N PHE A 136 0.45 19.47 -7.87
CA PHE A 136 0.15 19.85 -9.25
C PHE A 136 0.63 21.27 -9.55
N ASP A 137 0.81 21.58 -10.83
CA ASP A 137 1.28 22.89 -11.30
C ASP A 137 0.35 24.05 -10.92
N ASP A 138 -0.92 23.76 -10.68
CA ASP A 138 -1.95 24.70 -10.27
C ASP A 138 -2.25 24.68 -8.76
N ALA A 139 -1.33 24.11 -7.95
CA ALA A 139 -1.42 24.14 -6.50
C ALA A 139 -1.51 25.58 -5.97
N ARG A 140 -2.40 25.79 -5.01
CA ARG A 140 -2.60 27.08 -4.36
C ARG A 140 -3.06 26.92 -2.92
N LYS A 141 -2.90 27.98 -2.13
CA LYS A 141 -3.56 28.11 -0.84
C LYS A 141 -4.98 28.63 -1.08
N PRO A 142 -6.04 27.88 -0.72
CA PRO A 142 -7.40 28.35 -0.85
C PRO A 142 -7.74 29.46 0.15
N GLU A 143 -8.75 30.25 -0.18
CA GLU A 143 -9.34 31.18 0.78
C GLU A 143 -10.09 30.41 1.87
N GLN A 144 -10.14 30.95 3.08
CA GLN A 144 -10.79 30.26 4.21
C GLN A 144 -12.26 29.93 3.91
N SER A 145 -12.98 30.80 3.22
CA SER A 145 -14.37 30.55 2.81
C SER A 145 -14.52 29.39 1.84
N GLU A 146 -13.50 29.09 1.01
CA GLU A 146 -13.52 27.92 0.12
C GLU A 146 -13.32 26.64 0.95
N ILE A 147 -12.41 26.68 1.94
CA ILE A 147 -12.17 25.57 2.86
C ILE A 147 -13.42 25.27 3.68
N ASP A 148 -14.03 26.30 4.27
CA ASP A 148 -15.25 26.18 5.08
C ASP A 148 -16.42 25.61 4.27
N GLU A 149 -16.51 25.92 2.97
CA GLU A 149 -17.48 25.31 2.08
C GLU A 149 -17.13 23.86 1.78
N GLY A 150 -15.87 23.56 1.44
CA GLY A 150 -15.40 22.20 1.17
C GLY A 150 -15.62 21.24 2.35
N LEU A 151 -15.40 21.71 3.59
CA LEU A 151 -15.61 20.93 4.82
C LEU A 151 -17.07 20.47 5.02
N LYS A 152 -18.05 21.10 4.36
CA LYS A 152 -19.45 20.63 4.42
C LYS A 152 -19.68 19.37 3.59
N HIS A 153 -18.78 19.05 2.66
CA HIS A 153 -18.93 18.01 1.65
C HIS A 153 -18.05 16.77 1.89
N ILE A 154 -17.47 16.62 3.08
CA ILE A 154 -16.54 15.52 3.42
C ILE A 154 -17.12 14.52 4.46
N ASP A 155 -18.44 14.47 4.58
CA ASP A 155 -19.10 13.49 5.45
C ASP A 155 -19.21 12.13 4.75
N TYR A 156 -18.27 11.23 5.06
CA TYR A 156 -18.21 9.91 4.43
C TYR A 156 -19.45 9.04 4.71
N HIS A 157 -20.24 9.30 5.76
CA HIS A 157 -21.47 8.55 6.05
C HIS A 157 -22.53 8.72 4.96
N LYS A 158 -22.41 9.76 4.13
CA LYS A 158 -23.26 10.04 2.97
C LYS A 158 -22.84 9.29 1.70
N VAL A 159 -21.81 8.44 1.78
CA VAL A 159 -21.49 7.46 0.75
C VAL A 159 -22.37 6.23 0.96
N LYS A 160 -23.20 5.90 -0.03
CA LYS A 160 -24.10 4.74 0.01
C LYS A 160 -23.64 3.67 -0.96
N PHE A 161 -23.69 2.44 -0.48
CA PHE A 161 -23.25 1.22 -1.16
C PHE A 161 -24.45 0.30 -1.40
N ASP A 162 -24.57 -0.24 -2.62
CA ASP A 162 -25.49 -1.33 -2.95
C ASP A 162 -24.67 -2.56 -3.37
N ASP A 163 -24.53 -3.51 -2.43
CA ASP A 163 -23.71 -4.72 -2.62
C ASP A 163 -24.25 -5.64 -3.73
N LYS A 164 -25.57 -5.60 -3.98
CA LYS A 164 -26.21 -6.47 -4.99
C LYS A 164 -25.91 -5.97 -6.40
N ASN A 165 -25.96 -4.66 -6.60
CA ASN A 165 -25.78 -4.04 -7.92
C ASN A 165 -24.37 -3.50 -8.15
N GLN A 166 -23.52 -3.49 -7.13
CA GLN A 166 -22.19 -2.87 -7.11
C GLN A 166 -22.25 -1.40 -7.52
N THR A 167 -23.17 -0.65 -6.91
CA THR A 167 -23.31 0.79 -7.16
C THR A 167 -22.94 1.61 -5.94
N VAL A 168 -22.36 2.78 -6.18
CA VAL A 168 -21.98 3.76 -5.16
C VAL A 168 -22.70 5.07 -5.44
N PHE A 169 -23.22 5.70 -4.40
CA PHE A 169 -23.94 6.97 -4.48
C PHE A 169 -23.43 7.95 -3.42
N LEU A 170 -23.11 9.17 -3.84
CA LEU A 170 -22.83 10.29 -2.93
C LEU A 170 -24.12 11.08 -2.77
N GLU A 171 -24.69 11.12 -1.56
CA GLU A 171 -26.02 11.72 -1.34
C GLU A 171 -26.07 13.22 -1.58
N GLU A 172 -24.93 13.91 -1.48
CA GLU A 172 -24.86 15.37 -1.59
C GLU A 172 -24.02 15.84 -2.76
N LYS A 173 -24.54 16.87 -3.43
CA LYS A 173 -23.81 17.57 -4.49
C LYS A 173 -22.62 18.32 -3.88
N GLY A 174 -21.44 18.13 -4.45
CA GLY A 174 -20.20 18.75 -3.97
C GLY A 174 -19.28 17.78 -3.24
N MET A 175 -19.78 16.59 -2.85
CA MET A 175 -18.94 15.51 -2.36
C MET A 175 -17.97 15.02 -3.44
N ILE A 176 -16.73 14.74 -3.03
CA ILE A 176 -15.69 14.22 -3.91
C ILE A 176 -14.95 13.12 -3.16
N ILE A 177 -15.00 11.90 -3.70
CA ILE A 177 -14.14 10.80 -3.26
C ILE A 177 -12.71 11.06 -3.76
N ASP A 178 -11.74 10.89 -2.86
CA ASP A 178 -10.31 10.85 -3.15
C ASP A 178 -9.69 9.63 -2.45
N LEU A 179 -9.01 8.80 -3.24
CA LEU A 179 -8.40 7.54 -2.78
C LEU A 179 -6.86 7.60 -2.79
N GLY A 180 -6.27 8.79 -2.89
CA GLY A 180 -4.82 8.96 -2.96
C GLY A 180 -4.03 8.34 -1.80
N ALA A 181 -4.67 8.22 -0.63
CA ALA A 181 -4.11 7.66 0.61
C ALA A 181 -4.32 6.13 0.77
N ILE A 182 -4.92 5.44 -0.21
CA ILE A 182 -5.15 3.98 -0.13
C ILE A 182 -4.93 3.25 -1.47
N ALA A 183 -5.00 3.98 -2.59
CA ALA A 183 -4.96 3.42 -3.92
C ALA A 183 -3.64 2.70 -4.25
N LYS A 184 -2.48 3.25 -3.84
CA LYS A 184 -1.18 2.65 -4.17
C LYS A 184 -1.00 1.33 -3.44
N GLY A 185 -1.46 1.25 -2.19
CA GLY A 185 -1.52 0.02 -1.44
C GLY A 185 -2.34 -1.06 -2.14
N TYR A 186 -3.57 -0.74 -2.53
CA TYR A 186 -4.43 -1.68 -3.27
C TYR A 186 -3.81 -2.15 -4.58
N ILE A 187 -3.26 -1.23 -5.38
CA ILE A 187 -2.61 -1.58 -6.64
C ILE A 187 -1.39 -2.48 -6.40
N THR A 188 -0.61 -2.23 -5.35
CA THR A 188 0.54 -3.06 -4.98
C THR A 188 0.10 -4.49 -4.67
N ASP A 189 -0.97 -4.67 -3.90
CA ASP A 189 -1.51 -6.01 -3.59
C ASP A 189 -1.98 -6.75 -4.85
N GLU A 190 -2.66 -6.04 -5.76
CA GLU A 190 -3.10 -6.60 -7.04
C GLU A 190 -1.93 -6.95 -7.97
N VAL A 191 -0.84 -6.18 -7.95
CA VAL A 191 0.39 -6.52 -8.67
C VAL A 191 1.05 -7.75 -8.08
N VAL A 192 1.15 -7.85 -6.75
CA VAL A 192 1.70 -9.04 -6.08
C VAL A 192 0.91 -10.29 -6.46
N LYS A 193 -0.42 -10.19 -6.51
CA LYS A 193 -1.29 -11.28 -6.98
C LYS A 193 -0.96 -11.68 -8.42
N VAL A 194 -0.86 -10.73 -9.35
CA VAL A 194 -0.48 -11.00 -10.75
C VAL A 194 0.88 -11.70 -10.82
N LEU A 195 1.89 -11.22 -10.09
CA LEU A 195 3.22 -11.84 -10.08
C LEU A 195 3.18 -13.28 -9.54
N LYS A 196 2.46 -13.52 -8.44
CA LYS A 196 2.26 -14.88 -7.89
C LYS A 196 1.55 -15.81 -8.87
N GLU A 197 0.52 -15.32 -9.59
CA GLU A 197 -0.17 -16.08 -10.64
C GLU A 197 0.73 -16.42 -11.82
N GLN A 198 1.74 -15.57 -12.11
CA GLN A 198 2.80 -15.86 -13.08
C GLN A 198 3.90 -16.78 -12.52
N GLY A 199 3.77 -17.25 -11.27
CA GLY A 199 4.73 -18.13 -10.60
C GLY A 199 6.04 -17.43 -10.22
N VAL A 200 6.01 -16.11 -10.00
CA VAL A 200 7.13 -15.35 -9.42
C VAL A 200 7.16 -15.61 -7.92
N THR A 201 8.34 -15.90 -7.38
CA THR A 201 8.55 -16.18 -5.96
C THR A 201 9.43 -15.14 -5.27
N THR A 202 10.24 -14.40 -6.03
CA THR A 202 11.22 -13.44 -5.51
C THR A 202 11.16 -12.14 -6.29
N ALA A 203 10.66 -11.08 -5.67
CA ALA A 203 10.47 -9.79 -6.34
C ALA A 203 10.48 -8.59 -5.37
N ILE A 204 10.74 -7.41 -5.93
CA ILE A 204 10.46 -6.12 -5.28
C ILE A 204 9.46 -5.36 -6.15
N ILE A 205 8.41 -4.86 -5.53
CA ILE A 205 7.43 -3.97 -6.13
C ILE A 205 7.56 -2.63 -5.39
N ASP A 206 7.74 -1.53 -6.11
CA ASP A 206 7.86 -0.18 -5.54
C ASP A 206 6.97 0.77 -6.34
N LEU A 207 5.86 1.19 -5.73
CA LEU A 207 4.94 2.18 -6.27
C LEU A 207 5.20 3.53 -5.60
N GLY A 208 6.35 4.11 -5.92
CA GLY A 208 6.72 5.46 -5.49
C GLY A 208 6.98 5.61 -3.99
N GLY A 209 7.46 4.57 -3.33
CA GLY A 209 7.68 4.50 -1.87
C GLY A 209 6.80 3.47 -1.18
N ASN A 210 5.71 3.00 -1.81
CA ASN A 210 4.96 1.83 -1.35
C ASN A 210 5.70 0.58 -1.82
N VAL A 211 6.53 0.01 -0.94
CA VAL A 211 7.38 -1.13 -1.24
C VAL A 211 6.71 -2.42 -0.80
N TYR A 212 6.77 -3.47 -1.62
CA TYR A 212 6.49 -4.84 -1.24
C TYR A 212 7.67 -5.73 -1.61
N VAL A 213 8.12 -6.52 -0.65
CA VAL A 213 9.18 -7.51 -0.85
C VAL A 213 8.60 -8.91 -0.83
N LEU A 214 8.67 -9.61 -1.96
CA LEU A 214 8.16 -10.96 -2.16
C LEU A 214 9.29 -11.97 -2.01
N GLY A 215 9.05 -13.03 -1.24
CA GLY A 215 10.01 -14.10 -0.98
C GLY A 215 11.24 -13.63 -0.22
N HIS A 216 12.28 -14.46 -0.25
CA HIS A 216 13.59 -14.15 0.33
C HIS A 216 14.46 -13.38 -0.65
N SER A 217 15.42 -12.63 -0.14
CA SER A 217 16.42 -11.91 -0.93
C SER A 217 17.23 -12.87 -1.81
N PRO A 218 17.62 -12.48 -3.04
CA PRO A 218 18.51 -13.26 -3.91
C PRO A 218 19.91 -13.48 -3.31
N ARG A 219 20.24 -12.83 -2.18
CA ARG A 219 21.52 -12.96 -1.47
C ARG A 219 21.67 -14.29 -0.73
N GLY A 220 20.58 -15.01 -0.45
CA GLY A 220 20.63 -16.28 0.27
C GLY A 220 19.26 -16.95 0.35
N LYS A 221 19.24 -18.29 0.47
CA LYS A 221 18.02 -19.10 0.37
C LYS A 221 16.88 -18.68 1.32
N GLU A 222 17.23 -18.22 2.51
CA GLU A 222 16.30 -17.79 3.55
C GLU A 222 16.65 -16.39 4.09
N GLU A 223 17.48 -15.63 3.34
CA GLU A 223 17.90 -14.30 3.77
C GLU A 223 16.76 -13.30 3.53
N PRO A 224 16.31 -12.55 4.55
CA PRO A 224 15.31 -11.51 4.34
C PRO A 224 15.86 -10.35 3.50
N TRP A 225 14.93 -9.58 2.95
CA TRP A 225 15.26 -8.31 2.29
C TRP A 225 15.64 -7.28 3.33
N THR A 226 16.72 -6.53 3.08
CA THR A 226 17.00 -5.31 3.82
C THR A 226 16.26 -4.18 3.14
N VAL A 227 15.26 -3.61 3.81
CA VAL A 227 14.45 -2.50 3.28
C VAL A 227 14.83 -1.23 4.02
N GLY A 228 15.23 -0.20 3.28
CA GLY A 228 15.58 1.11 3.82
C GLY A 228 14.35 1.97 4.06
N ILE A 229 14.38 2.75 5.14
CA ILE A 229 13.42 3.81 5.46
C ILE A 229 14.03 5.13 5.02
N GLN A 230 13.32 5.85 4.15
CA GLN A 230 13.81 7.09 3.60
C GLN A 230 13.95 8.17 4.69
N ASP A 231 15.07 8.89 4.62
CA ASP A 231 15.29 10.12 5.36
C ASP A 231 14.33 11.23 4.88
N PRO A 232 13.43 11.76 5.72
CA PRO A 232 12.48 12.82 5.35
C PRO A 232 13.12 14.18 5.06
N ASN A 233 14.34 14.43 5.54
CA ASN A 233 15.07 15.67 5.38
C ASN A 233 16.04 15.65 4.18
N SER A 234 16.24 14.47 3.56
CA SER A 234 17.15 14.28 2.44
C SER A 234 16.44 14.01 1.11
N PRO A 235 17.12 14.24 -0.04
CA PRO A 235 16.61 13.79 -1.33
C PRO A 235 16.32 12.28 -1.35
N ARG A 236 15.37 11.89 -2.21
CA ARG A 236 14.97 10.49 -2.38
C ARG A 236 16.19 9.60 -2.68
N GLY A 237 16.31 8.51 -1.93
CA GLY A 237 17.44 7.56 -2.02
C GLY A 237 18.38 7.58 -0.82
N SER A 238 18.31 8.62 0.02
CA SER A 238 18.95 8.61 1.34
C SER A 238 18.09 7.85 2.34
N VAL A 239 18.73 6.98 3.12
CA VAL A 239 18.09 6.07 4.07
C VAL A 239 18.57 6.45 5.47
N LEU A 240 17.65 6.59 6.42
CA LEU A 240 17.99 6.86 7.83
C LEU A 240 18.23 5.56 8.62
N GLY A 241 17.73 4.45 8.12
CA GLY A 241 17.80 3.16 8.77
C GLY A 241 17.09 2.09 7.96
N SER A 242 17.22 0.84 8.40
CA SER A 242 16.68 -0.30 7.68
C SER A 242 16.09 -1.36 8.60
N ILE A 243 15.25 -2.21 8.00
CA ILE A 243 14.68 -3.38 8.65
C ILE A 243 14.75 -4.58 7.72
N LYS A 244 14.79 -5.79 8.29
CA LYS A 244 14.85 -7.05 7.55
C LYS A 244 13.46 -7.65 7.44
N GLU A 245 12.95 -7.84 6.22
CA GLU A 245 11.58 -8.32 5.98
C GLU A 245 11.47 -9.37 4.88
N THR A 246 10.38 -10.14 4.89
CA THR A 246 10.07 -11.17 3.89
C THR A 246 8.56 -11.27 3.72
N ASN A 247 8.05 -11.22 2.49
CA ASN A 247 6.61 -11.22 2.18
C ASN A 247 5.82 -10.11 2.88
N LYS A 248 6.42 -8.92 2.98
CA LYS A 248 5.85 -7.77 3.67
C LYS A 248 5.84 -6.55 2.77
N THR A 249 4.92 -5.65 3.07
CA THR A 249 4.92 -4.28 2.54
C THR A 249 5.46 -3.31 3.57
N LEU A 250 6.11 -2.25 3.09
CA LEU A 250 6.49 -1.08 3.84
C LEU A 250 5.95 0.12 3.08
N VAL A 251 5.02 0.84 3.70
CA VAL A 251 4.35 2.00 3.08
C VAL A 251 4.64 3.22 3.91
N THR A 252 5.12 4.29 3.28
CA THR A 252 5.52 5.52 3.96
C THR A 252 4.68 6.71 3.51
N SER A 253 4.13 7.44 4.48
CA SER A 253 3.57 8.78 4.28
C SER A 253 4.48 9.82 4.94
N GLY A 254 4.85 10.86 4.20
CA GLY A 254 5.78 11.89 4.66
C GLY A 254 5.46 13.28 4.15
N ILE A 255 5.88 14.30 4.90
CA ILE A 255 5.59 15.71 4.59
C ILE A 255 6.45 16.28 3.45
N TYR A 256 7.50 15.56 3.05
CA TYR A 256 8.50 15.98 2.06
C TYR A 256 8.15 15.58 0.62
N GLU A 257 7.20 14.67 0.42
CA GLU A 257 6.87 14.15 -0.92
C GLU A 257 6.24 15.20 -1.82
N ARG A 258 5.28 15.95 -1.28
CA ARG A 258 4.53 17.00 -2.00
C ARG A 258 4.18 18.11 -1.03
N TYR A 259 4.63 19.32 -1.33
CA TYR A 259 4.34 20.51 -0.54
C TYR A 259 4.13 21.74 -1.42
N LEU A 260 3.40 22.69 -0.88
CA LEU A 260 3.20 24.03 -1.40
C LEU A 260 3.84 25.03 -0.43
N GLU A 261 4.55 26.03 -0.94
CA GLU A 261 5.12 27.11 -0.14
C GLU A 261 4.41 28.43 -0.45
N VAL A 262 3.81 29.05 0.57
CA VAL A 262 3.12 30.35 0.46
C VAL A 262 3.48 31.18 1.69
N ASP A 263 3.91 32.42 1.48
CA ASP A 263 4.30 33.37 2.55
C ASP A 263 5.34 32.80 3.53
N GLY A 264 6.27 31.97 3.04
CA GLY A 264 7.30 31.33 3.86
C GLY A 264 6.80 30.16 4.73
N LYS A 265 5.53 29.75 4.60
CA LYS A 265 4.98 28.56 5.24
C LYS A 265 4.85 27.41 4.24
N LYS A 266 5.28 26.22 4.66
CA LYS A 266 5.12 24.97 3.90
C LYS A 266 3.82 24.27 4.30
N TYR A 267 3.09 23.80 3.30
CA TYR A 267 1.84 23.06 3.40
C TYR A 267 2.03 21.70 2.70
N HIS A 268 1.98 20.59 3.41
CA HIS A 268 2.12 19.25 2.80
C HIS A 268 0.76 18.67 2.39
N HIS A 269 0.75 17.56 1.66
CA HIS A 269 -0.46 16.99 1.05
C HIS A 269 -1.33 16.10 1.97
N ILE A 270 -1.03 16.00 3.28
CA ILE A 270 -1.75 15.12 4.21
C ILE A 270 -2.67 15.99 5.06
N PHE A 271 -3.97 15.93 4.81
CA PHE A 271 -4.97 16.89 5.31
C PHE A 271 -5.71 16.39 6.54
N ASP A 272 -5.95 17.31 7.47
CA ASP A 272 -6.84 17.14 8.60
C ASP A 272 -8.29 17.40 8.18
N SER A 273 -9.12 16.35 8.26
CA SER A 273 -10.57 16.41 7.99
C SER A 273 -11.33 17.42 8.85
N LYS A 274 -10.78 17.90 9.97
CA LYS A 274 -11.43 18.89 10.85
C LYS A 274 -11.20 20.32 10.40
N THR A 275 -10.01 20.61 9.89
CA THR A 275 -9.58 21.98 9.59
C THR A 275 -9.53 22.27 8.10
N GLY A 276 -9.39 21.24 7.26
CA GLY A 276 -9.17 21.39 5.82
C GLY A 276 -7.76 21.91 5.48
N TYR A 277 -6.87 21.96 6.46
CA TYR A 277 -5.44 22.26 6.30
C TYR A 277 -4.61 20.98 6.43
N PRO A 278 -3.36 20.99 5.97
CA PRO A 278 -2.41 19.93 6.28
C PRO A 278 -2.24 19.76 7.80
N TYR A 279 -2.04 18.53 8.27
CA TYR A 279 -1.80 18.26 9.69
C TYR A 279 -0.64 19.09 10.26
N ASP A 280 -0.86 19.72 11.42
CA ASP A 280 0.17 20.48 12.13
C ASP A 280 0.57 19.74 13.41
N ASN A 281 1.40 18.70 13.25
CA ASN A 281 1.93 17.89 14.35
C ASN A 281 3.45 17.68 14.21
N ASP A 282 4.07 16.93 15.12
CA ASP A 282 5.52 16.68 15.13
C ASP A 282 5.98 15.55 14.19
N VAL A 283 5.08 14.98 13.37
CA VAL A 283 5.43 13.86 12.51
C VAL A 283 6.02 14.37 11.19
N ALA A 284 7.23 13.91 10.85
CA ALA A 284 7.85 14.13 9.55
C ALA A 284 7.49 13.01 8.56
N SER A 285 7.51 11.76 9.04
CA SER A 285 7.00 10.61 8.29
C SER A 285 6.56 9.45 9.18
N VAL A 286 5.72 8.60 8.60
CA VAL A 286 5.26 7.35 9.17
C VAL A 286 5.47 6.26 8.15
N THR A 287 6.09 5.15 8.56
CA THR A 287 6.11 3.91 7.78
C THR A 287 5.29 2.85 8.50
N VAL A 288 4.38 2.19 7.80
CA VAL A 288 3.66 1.00 8.29
C VAL A 288 4.19 -0.24 7.58
N ILE A 289 4.46 -1.29 8.36
CA ILE A 289 4.95 -2.59 7.90
C ILE A 289 3.85 -3.62 8.15
N THR A 290 3.38 -4.31 7.12
CA THR A 290 2.26 -5.27 7.24
C THR A 290 2.22 -6.26 6.07
N ASP A 291 1.26 -7.18 6.07
CA ASP A 291 1.09 -8.23 5.04
C ASP A 291 0.39 -7.71 3.78
N LYS A 292 -0.50 -6.72 3.92
CA LYS A 292 -1.30 -6.14 2.83
C LYS A 292 -0.98 -4.67 2.64
N SER A 293 -0.56 -4.30 1.44
CA SER A 293 -0.15 -2.94 1.14
C SER A 293 -1.30 -1.94 1.23
N ILE A 294 -2.54 -2.36 0.93
CA ILE A 294 -3.73 -1.53 1.15
C ILE A 294 -3.88 -1.10 2.61
N ASP A 295 -3.57 -2.00 3.55
CA ASP A 295 -3.66 -1.70 4.98
C ASP A 295 -2.55 -0.72 5.38
N GLY A 296 -1.33 -0.93 4.87
CA GLY A 296 -0.21 -0.01 5.08
C GLY A 296 -0.51 1.42 4.61
N ASP A 297 -1.02 1.58 3.39
CA ASP A 297 -1.32 2.89 2.79
C ASP A 297 -2.39 3.63 3.62
N GLY A 298 -3.52 2.97 3.91
CA GLY A 298 -4.58 3.56 4.74
C GLY A 298 -4.11 3.88 6.17
N LEU A 299 -3.44 2.93 6.83
CA LEU A 299 -3.00 3.08 8.22
C LEU A 299 -1.98 4.20 8.40
N THR A 300 -1.08 4.44 7.43
CA THR A 300 -0.13 5.56 7.56
C THR A 300 -0.85 6.89 7.77
N THR A 301 -1.94 7.14 7.05
CA THR A 301 -2.75 8.36 7.20
C THR A 301 -3.49 8.37 8.54
N VAL A 302 -4.10 7.23 8.92
CA VAL A 302 -4.81 7.09 10.20
C VAL A 302 -3.91 7.39 11.40
N ILE A 303 -2.65 6.95 11.38
CA ILE A 303 -1.74 7.15 12.51
C ILE A 303 -0.93 8.44 12.38
N PHE A 304 -0.83 9.04 11.19
CA PHE A 304 -0.34 10.40 11.02
C PHE A 304 -1.25 11.39 11.75
N ASP A 305 -2.58 11.25 11.62
CA ASP A 305 -3.59 12.03 12.35
C ASP A 305 -3.40 11.95 13.87
N LYS A 306 -3.20 10.72 14.38
CA LYS A 306 -3.10 10.44 15.82
C LYS A 306 -1.81 10.98 16.45
N GLY A 307 -0.78 11.21 15.65
CA GLY A 307 0.56 11.53 16.13
C GLY A 307 1.27 10.32 16.77
N VAL A 308 2.52 10.53 17.20
CA VAL A 308 3.45 9.44 17.55
C VAL A 308 2.90 8.48 18.61
N LYS A 309 2.53 9.00 19.79
CA LYS A 309 2.12 8.16 20.94
C LYS A 309 0.85 7.36 20.66
N ALA A 310 -0.21 8.06 20.28
CA ALA A 310 -1.50 7.43 20.02
C ALA A 310 -1.48 6.58 18.74
N GLY A 311 -0.63 6.91 17.76
CA GLY A 311 -0.42 6.12 16.57
C GLY A 311 0.27 4.78 16.84
N LEU A 312 1.35 4.78 17.63
CA LEU A 312 2.01 3.55 18.08
C LEU A 312 1.03 2.63 18.84
N ASP A 313 0.30 3.21 19.80
CA ASP A 313 -0.71 2.51 20.58
C ASP A 313 -1.85 1.96 19.71
N TYR A 314 -2.24 2.70 18.67
CA TYR A 314 -3.30 2.28 17.74
C TYR A 314 -2.88 1.02 16.98
N ILE A 315 -1.66 1.00 16.42
CA ILE A 315 -1.13 -0.18 15.72
C ILE A 315 -1.11 -1.39 16.66
N GLU A 316 -0.58 -1.25 17.87
CA GLU A 316 -0.42 -2.37 18.79
C GLU A 316 -1.74 -2.96 19.32
N LYS A 317 -2.78 -2.13 19.43
CA LYS A 317 -4.05 -2.52 20.05
C LYS A 317 -5.17 -2.84 19.06
N HIS A 318 -5.13 -2.28 17.85
CA HIS A 318 -6.26 -2.31 16.92
C HIS A 318 -5.92 -2.89 15.54
N THR A 319 -4.69 -3.38 15.32
CA THR A 319 -4.31 -4.01 14.06
C THR A 319 -3.88 -5.47 14.25
N ASP A 320 -3.80 -6.20 13.14
CA ASP A 320 -3.38 -7.59 13.14
C ASP A 320 -1.96 -7.76 13.67
N LYS A 321 -1.72 -8.88 14.37
CA LYS A 321 -0.38 -9.25 14.83
C LYS A 321 0.60 -9.28 13.66
N GLY A 322 1.72 -8.59 13.80
CA GLY A 322 2.72 -8.46 12.73
C GLY A 322 2.55 -7.22 11.87
N THR A 323 1.59 -6.34 12.19
CA THR A 323 1.59 -4.95 11.74
C THR A 323 2.42 -4.10 12.69
N ASN A 324 3.34 -3.30 12.14
CA ASN A 324 4.27 -2.46 12.89
C ASN A 324 4.33 -1.07 12.29
N ALA A 325 4.84 -0.10 13.06
CA ALA A 325 5.05 1.25 12.58
C ALA A 325 6.38 1.85 13.04
N ILE A 326 6.91 2.72 12.17
CA ILE A 326 8.09 3.55 12.41
C ILE A 326 7.66 5.00 12.21
N PHE A 327 7.77 5.80 13.26
CA PHE A 327 7.56 7.24 13.23
C PHE A 327 8.91 7.95 13.19
N VAL A 328 9.02 8.95 12.34
CA VAL A 328 10.14 9.90 12.30
C VAL A 328 9.56 11.27 12.59
N THR A 329 10.10 11.97 13.59
CA THR A 329 9.63 13.30 13.98
C THR A 329 10.40 14.41 13.29
N LYS A 330 9.90 15.66 13.41
CA LYS A 330 10.59 16.85 12.90
C LYS A 330 11.83 17.22 13.72
N GLU A 331 11.99 16.63 14.91
CA GLU A 331 13.15 16.76 15.80
C GLU A 331 14.13 15.57 15.67
N ASP A 332 14.12 14.89 14.53
CA ASP A 332 15.03 13.80 14.19
C ASP A 332 15.02 12.63 15.19
N LYS A 333 13.85 12.40 15.81
CA LYS A 333 13.60 11.21 16.66
C LYS A 333 12.87 10.12 15.89
N VAL A 334 13.28 8.89 16.14
CA VAL A 334 12.63 7.70 15.59
C VAL A 334 11.99 6.88 16.69
N TYR A 335 10.70 6.60 16.54
CA TYR A 335 9.93 5.75 17.46
C TYR A 335 9.35 4.57 16.69
N VAL A 336 9.39 3.39 17.30
CA VAL A 336 8.90 2.16 16.67
C VAL A 336 7.96 1.40 17.60
N THR A 337 7.06 0.63 17.01
CA THR A 337 6.21 -0.31 17.77
C THR A 337 7.05 -1.39 18.44
N ASP A 338 6.53 -1.95 19.53
CA ASP A 338 7.23 -2.94 20.36
C ASP A 338 7.66 -4.17 19.56
N GLY A 339 6.88 -4.55 18.54
CA GLY A 339 7.14 -5.69 17.68
C GLY A 339 8.44 -5.62 16.88
N ILE A 340 9.03 -4.43 16.68
CA ILE A 340 10.25 -4.24 15.87
C ILE A 340 11.37 -3.50 16.58
N LYS A 341 11.28 -3.28 17.90
CA LYS A 341 12.28 -2.55 18.71
C LYS A 341 13.71 -3.07 18.57
N GLY A 342 13.91 -4.36 18.33
CA GLY A 342 15.23 -4.98 18.13
C GLY A 342 15.58 -5.25 16.67
N GLU A 343 14.67 -4.98 15.74
CA GLU A 343 14.78 -5.36 14.33
C GLU A 343 15.10 -4.16 13.44
N PHE A 344 14.46 -3.02 13.69
CA PHE A 344 14.80 -1.76 13.04
C PHE A 344 16.16 -1.25 13.52
N LYS A 345 17.00 -0.82 12.58
CA LYS A 345 18.33 -0.28 12.87
C LYS A 345 18.50 1.05 12.15
N LEU A 346 18.90 2.07 12.88
CA LEU A 346 19.43 3.28 12.27
C LEU A 346 20.76 2.94 11.57
N ASP A 347 21.02 3.60 10.45
CA ASP A 347 22.30 3.48 9.77
C ASP A 347 23.39 4.19 10.59
N ASP A 348 24.64 3.73 10.52
CA ASP A 348 25.72 4.22 11.38
C ASP A 348 26.00 5.73 11.18
N ASP A 349 25.73 6.23 9.97
CA ASP A 349 25.91 7.64 9.59
C ASP A 349 24.61 8.46 9.69
N SER A 350 23.55 7.91 10.30
CA SER A 350 22.26 8.58 10.46
C SER A 350 22.32 9.68 11.54
N ASP A 351 21.85 10.89 11.21
CA ASP A 351 21.70 12.00 12.16
C ASP A 351 20.52 11.80 13.14
N TYR A 352 19.69 10.79 12.91
CA TYR A 352 18.54 10.46 13.75
C TYR A 352 18.93 9.71 15.02
N THR A 353 18.09 9.81 16.06
CA THR A 353 18.23 9.00 17.29
C THR A 353 16.94 8.30 17.65
N MET A 354 17.05 7.10 18.23
CA MET A 354 15.87 6.40 18.78
C MET A 354 15.29 7.20 19.95
N GLY A 355 14.00 7.46 19.92
CA GLY A 355 13.28 8.14 20.98
C GLY A 355 12.82 7.18 22.08
N ASP A 356 12.76 7.67 23.32
CA ASP A 356 12.17 6.93 24.44
C ASP A 356 10.64 7.10 24.44
N ARG A 357 9.90 6.01 24.21
CA ARG A 357 8.42 6.03 24.21
C ARG A 357 7.83 6.51 25.54
N SER A 358 8.55 6.37 26.66
CA SER A 358 8.07 6.83 27.97
C SER A 358 8.06 8.34 28.13
N GLU A 359 8.81 9.06 27.28
CA GLU A 359 8.89 10.52 27.26
C GLU A 359 7.80 11.15 26.37
N LEU A 360 7.10 10.34 25.58
CA LEU A 360 6.00 10.82 24.73
C LEU A 360 4.82 11.29 25.59
N LYS A 361 4.42 12.54 25.40
CA LYS A 361 3.31 13.18 26.12
C LYS A 361 1.95 12.63 25.68
#